data_AF-A0A522CUU0-F1
#
_entry.id   AF-A0A522CUU0-F1
#
_cell.length_a   1.000
_cell.length_b   1.000
_cell.length_c   1.000
_cell.angle_alpha   90.00
_cell.angle_beta   90.00
_cell.angle_gamma   90.00
#
_symmetry.space_group_name_H-M   'P 1'
#
loop_
_entity.id
_entity.type
_entity.pdbx_description
1 polymer ?
#
loop_
_entity_poly.entity_id
_entity_poly.type
_entity_poly.pdbx_seq_one_letter_code
_entity_poly.pdbx_strand_id
1 'polypeptide(L)'
;MIFEQVATGGCQSYLVGCEATQAAVLIDPELSRIDHYRGLLTRHGLTLKYVIDTHTHADHFSASKALGKAFGVPVVMHRLSPAPHADLRLDDGDTLIAGELKLKALHTPGHTRDSMSLLMGDRVFTGDTLLIGGTGRSDLPTGDPHQLYESLFDVLLRLPAETLVFPAHDYKGRSHSTIGAEKADNPRLQKTDRADFVAMMEALDLQAPTHLTEALRTNMSGGKTVAQLLSEAAARTPFMALEELKDRIGGNSRDLIVLDIREKDAFDGGRVPGAKHLPRGQLELRVNTELPDPTARIVTCCEFGKISTLAAATLRELGYTRAVALDGGMKAWREAGYPLEN
;
A
#
# COMPACT_ATOMS: atom_id res chain seq x y z
N MET A 1 11.98 5.10 -28.44
CA MET A 1 11.24 4.81 -27.20
C MET A 1 12.27 4.48 -26.14
N ILE A 2 12.17 5.10 -24.97
CA ILE A 2 13.05 4.78 -23.83
C ILE A 2 12.46 3.56 -23.12
N PHE A 3 13.27 2.55 -22.86
CA PHE A 3 12.86 1.32 -22.19
C PHE A 3 13.94 0.88 -21.22
N GLU A 4 13.61 0.83 -19.93
CA GLU A 4 14.52 0.40 -18.87
C GLU A 4 13.84 -0.71 -18.07
N GLN A 5 14.56 -1.82 -17.90
CA GLN A 5 14.14 -2.95 -17.08
C GLN A 5 14.99 -2.96 -15.81
N VAL A 6 14.34 -2.99 -14.65
CA VAL A 6 14.99 -2.95 -13.34
C VAL A 6 14.70 -4.25 -12.61
N ALA A 7 15.75 -5.02 -12.32
CA ALA A 7 15.65 -6.28 -11.60
C ALA A 7 15.99 -6.13 -10.10
N THR A 8 15.19 -6.77 -9.25
CA THR A 8 15.42 -6.85 -7.80
C THR A 8 15.17 -8.28 -7.33
N GLY A 9 16.25 -9.07 -7.20
CA GLY A 9 16.09 -10.50 -7.00
C GLY A 9 15.39 -11.12 -8.22
N GLY A 10 14.23 -11.74 -8.00
CA GLY A 10 13.40 -12.27 -9.08
C GLY A 10 12.46 -11.25 -9.71
N CYS A 11 12.14 -10.14 -9.03
CA CYS A 11 11.15 -9.16 -9.49
C CYS A 11 11.69 -8.29 -10.63
N GLN A 12 10.81 -7.92 -11.55
CA GLN A 12 11.08 -7.09 -12.72
C GLN A 12 10.11 -5.91 -12.76
N SER A 13 10.67 -4.71 -12.88
CA SER A 13 9.91 -3.47 -13.09
C SER A 13 10.31 -2.85 -14.42
N TYR A 14 9.39 -2.11 -15.04
CA TYR A 14 9.58 -1.53 -16.37
C TYR A 14 9.28 -0.04 -16.39
N LEU A 15 10.28 0.77 -16.74
CA LEU A 15 10.10 2.18 -17.08
C LEU A 15 10.05 2.32 -18.59
N VAL A 16 8.92 2.82 -19.10
CA VAL A 16 8.73 3.08 -20.54
C VAL A 16 8.49 4.57 -20.75
N GLY A 17 9.30 5.19 -21.60
CA GLY A 17 9.24 6.61 -21.94
C GLY A 17 8.95 6.86 -23.42
N CYS A 18 8.03 7.78 -23.68
CA CYS A 18 7.81 8.39 -24.98
C CYS A 18 8.90 9.43 -25.23
N GLU A 19 9.77 9.23 -26.22
CA GLU A 19 10.83 10.21 -26.54
C GLU A 19 10.28 11.54 -27.04
N ALA A 20 9.22 11.51 -27.84
CA ALA A 20 8.64 12.71 -28.45
C ALA A 20 8.01 13.66 -27.43
N THR A 21 7.40 13.12 -26.37
CA THR A 21 6.64 13.92 -25.38
C THR A 21 7.23 13.89 -23.98
N GLN A 22 8.28 13.09 -23.79
CA GLN A 22 8.91 12.78 -22.49
C GLN A 22 7.95 12.16 -21.46
N ALA A 23 6.72 11.79 -21.84
CA ALA A 23 5.79 11.11 -20.96
C ALA A 23 6.27 9.68 -20.67
N ALA A 24 6.12 9.22 -19.42
CA ALA A 24 6.54 7.88 -19.03
C ALA A 24 5.50 7.15 -18.17
N VAL A 25 5.57 5.83 -18.20
CA VAL A 25 4.87 4.93 -17.28
C VAL A 25 5.87 4.04 -16.58
N LEU A 26 5.56 3.68 -15.34
CA LEU A 26 6.35 2.75 -14.54
C LEU A 26 5.45 1.59 -14.12
N ILE A 27 5.84 0.38 -14.48
CA ILE A 27 5.07 -0.86 -14.27
C ILE A 27 5.77 -1.71 -13.20
N ASP A 28 5.00 -2.19 -12.23
CA ASP A 28 5.40 -3.06 -11.12
C ASP A 28 6.62 -2.57 -10.33
N PRO A 29 6.66 -1.30 -9.86
CA PRO A 29 7.83 -0.79 -9.16
C PRO A 29 7.96 -1.37 -7.75
N GLU A 30 9.12 -1.89 -7.41
CA GLU A 30 9.42 -2.43 -6.09
C GLU A 30 9.94 -1.33 -5.14
N LEU A 31 9.49 -1.31 -3.89
CA LEU A 31 9.73 -0.21 -2.94
C LEU A 31 11.22 0.04 -2.64
N SER A 32 12.06 -0.98 -2.53
CA SER A 32 13.50 -0.82 -2.28
C SER A 32 14.24 -0.13 -3.43
N ARG A 33 13.65 -0.09 -4.64
CA ARG A 33 14.20 0.59 -5.82
C ARG A 33 13.65 2.00 -6.05
N ILE A 34 12.88 2.55 -5.11
CA ILE A 34 12.19 3.83 -5.31
C ILE A 34 13.13 4.96 -5.79
N ASP A 35 14.32 5.10 -5.19
CA ASP A 35 15.30 6.13 -5.60
C ASP A 35 15.94 5.84 -6.96
N HIS A 36 16.07 4.57 -7.32
CA HIS A 36 16.57 4.18 -8.64
C HIS A 36 15.60 4.63 -9.75
N TYR A 37 14.29 4.43 -9.56
CA TYR A 37 13.29 4.91 -10.54
C TYR A 37 13.30 6.44 -10.67
N ARG A 38 13.45 7.17 -9.56
CA ARG A 38 13.59 8.64 -9.57
C ARG A 38 14.85 9.07 -10.34
N GLY A 39 15.94 8.35 -10.14
CA GLY A 39 17.20 8.53 -10.88
C GLY A 39 17.02 8.30 -12.38
N LEU A 40 16.32 7.23 -12.78
CA LEU A 40 16.04 6.92 -14.18
C LEU A 40 15.17 7.99 -14.85
N LEU A 41 14.09 8.41 -14.18
CA LEU A 41 13.23 9.50 -14.67
C LEU A 41 14.03 10.80 -14.88
N THR A 42 14.89 11.15 -13.92
CA THR A 42 15.74 12.34 -14.00
C THR A 42 16.77 12.23 -15.12
N ARG A 43 17.48 11.09 -15.21
CA ARG A 43 18.52 10.83 -16.21
C ARG A 43 17.99 10.97 -17.64
N HIS A 44 16.78 10.48 -17.87
CA HIS A 44 16.14 10.49 -19.19
C HIS A 44 15.25 11.71 -19.43
N GLY A 45 15.14 12.63 -18.46
CA GLY A 45 14.28 13.81 -18.57
C GLY A 45 12.80 13.47 -18.75
N LEU A 46 12.34 12.37 -18.14
CA LEU A 46 10.99 11.84 -18.28
C LEU A 46 10.02 12.41 -17.23
N THR A 47 8.79 12.69 -17.66
CA THR A 47 7.66 13.04 -16.81
C THR A 47 6.77 11.82 -16.62
N LEU A 48 6.77 11.27 -15.40
CA LEU A 48 5.89 10.17 -15.02
C LEU A 48 4.41 10.59 -15.16
N LYS A 49 3.60 9.73 -15.80
CA LYS A 49 2.15 9.94 -15.98
C LYS A 49 1.30 8.93 -15.24
N TYR A 50 1.77 7.69 -15.17
CA TYR A 50 1.09 6.60 -14.48
C TYR A 50 2.11 5.73 -13.76
N VAL A 51 1.74 5.25 -12.59
CA VAL A 51 2.39 4.12 -11.94
C VAL A 51 1.41 2.97 -11.93
N ILE A 52 1.81 1.82 -12.45
CA ILE A 52 0.91 0.73 -12.76
C ILE A 52 1.38 -0.52 -12.02
N ASP A 53 0.49 -1.17 -11.28
CA ASP A 53 0.72 -2.54 -10.81
C ASP A 53 -0.15 -3.50 -11.62
N THR A 54 0.45 -4.55 -12.17
CA THR A 54 -0.22 -5.58 -12.97
C THR A 54 -1.17 -6.42 -12.11
N HIS A 55 -0.89 -6.55 -10.82
CA HIS A 55 -1.71 -7.26 -9.86
C HIS A 55 -1.38 -6.81 -8.43
N THR A 56 -2.16 -7.28 -7.46
CA THR A 56 -1.80 -7.08 -6.05
C THR A 56 -0.67 -8.04 -5.65
N HIS A 57 0.56 -7.54 -5.73
CA HIS A 57 1.79 -8.30 -5.43
C HIS A 57 1.77 -8.92 -4.04
N ALA A 58 2.25 -10.16 -3.95
CA ALA A 58 2.19 -10.98 -2.74
C ALA A 58 3.58 -11.27 -2.16
N ASP A 59 4.65 -10.94 -2.86
CA ASP A 59 6.03 -11.34 -2.56
C ASP A 59 6.94 -10.13 -2.26
N HIS A 60 6.53 -8.93 -2.67
CA HIS A 60 7.23 -7.69 -2.42
C HIS A 60 6.29 -6.52 -2.09
N PHE A 61 6.88 -5.43 -1.58
CA PHE A 61 6.14 -4.19 -1.31
C PHE A 61 6.17 -3.32 -2.57
N SER A 62 4.99 -2.98 -3.10
CA SER A 62 4.92 -2.09 -4.26
C SER A 62 5.26 -0.64 -3.86
N ALA A 63 6.02 0.03 -4.71
CA ALA A 63 6.31 1.45 -4.62
C ALA A 63 5.18 2.32 -5.20
N SER A 64 4.13 1.73 -5.79
CA SER A 64 3.12 2.44 -6.56
C SER A 64 2.45 3.55 -5.76
N LYS A 65 1.98 3.25 -4.54
CA LYS A 65 1.44 4.25 -3.61
C LYS A 65 2.42 5.39 -3.32
N ALA A 66 3.68 5.05 -3.03
CA ALA A 66 4.69 6.04 -2.64
C ALA A 66 5.05 6.97 -3.81
N LEU A 67 5.21 6.39 -5.01
CA LEU A 67 5.53 7.13 -6.24
C LEU A 67 4.34 7.94 -6.74
N GLY A 68 3.13 7.37 -6.75
CA GLY A 68 1.90 8.08 -7.11
C GLY A 68 1.73 9.34 -6.27
N LYS A 69 1.90 9.23 -4.94
CA LYS A 69 1.89 10.38 -4.03
C LYS A 69 3.04 11.36 -4.29
N ALA A 70 4.26 10.87 -4.46
CA ALA A 70 5.45 11.73 -4.59
C ALA A 70 5.44 12.56 -5.88
N PHE A 71 4.89 12.01 -6.97
CA PHE A 71 4.82 12.68 -8.27
C PHE A 71 3.44 13.30 -8.56
N GLY A 72 2.43 13.07 -7.71
CA GLY A 72 1.06 13.56 -7.94
C GLY A 72 0.42 12.92 -9.16
N VAL A 73 0.69 11.63 -9.40
CA VAL A 73 0.22 10.88 -10.58
C VAL A 73 -0.67 9.71 -10.13
N PRO A 74 -1.66 9.33 -10.96
CA PRO A 74 -2.54 8.22 -10.64
C PRO A 74 -1.78 6.90 -10.53
N VAL A 75 -2.09 6.14 -9.48
CA VAL A 75 -1.80 4.71 -9.40
C VAL A 75 -2.89 3.95 -10.17
N VAL A 76 -2.46 3.07 -11.08
CA VAL A 76 -3.34 2.31 -11.97
C VAL A 76 -3.28 0.83 -11.66
N MET A 77 -4.44 0.21 -11.48
CA MET A 77 -4.58 -1.23 -11.27
C MET A 77 -5.85 -1.73 -11.94
N HIS A 78 -6.03 -3.05 -12.02
CA HIS A 78 -7.30 -3.62 -12.46
C HIS A 78 -8.43 -3.29 -11.48
N ARG A 79 -9.68 -3.19 -11.97
CA ARG A 79 -10.85 -2.81 -11.15
C ARG A 79 -11.06 -3.71 -9.95
N LEU A 80 -10.76 -5.00 -10.08
CA LEU A 80 -10.90 -6.01 -9.01
C LEU A 80 -9.83 -5.92 -7.92
N SER A 81 -8.82 -5.04 -8.08
CA SER A 81 -7.77 -4.87 -7.09
C SER A 81 -8.35 -4.38 -5.75
N PRO A 82 -8.03 -5.03 -4.62
CA PRO A 82 -8.43 -4.57 -3.30
C PRO A 82 -7.72 -3.29 -2.85
N ALA A 83 -6.66 -2.84 -3.54
CA ALA A 83 -5.86 -1.70 -3.13
C ALA A 83 -6.68 -0.39 -3.10
N PRO A 84 -6.85 0.27 -1.93
CA PRO A 84 -7.67 1.49 -1.83
C PRO A 84 -6.97 2.72 -2.42
N HIS A 85 -5.67 2.62 -2.70
CA HIS A 85 -4.85 3.69 -3.26
C HIS A 85 -4.74 3.62 -4.79
N ALA A 86 -5.41 2.67 -5.45
CA ALA A 86 -5.54 2.67 -6.90
C ALA A 86 -6.54 3.76 -7.32
N ASP A 87 -6.02 4.85 -7.89
CA ASP A 87 -6.78 6.02 -8.31
C ASP A 87 -7.55 5.75 -9.61
N LEU A 88 -6.92 5.04 -10.55
CA LEU A 88 -7.49 4.68 -11.84
C LEU A 88 -7.64 3.16 -11.94
N ARG A 89 -8.85 2.71 -12.30
CA ARG A 89 -9.21 1.30 -12.36
C ARG A 89 -9.58 0.91 -13.78
N LEU A 90 -8.83 -0.03 -14.33
CA LEU A 90 -9.03 -0.53 -15.69
C LEU A 90 -9.88 -1.80 -15.69
N ASP A 91 -10.73 -1.92 -16.70
CA ASP A 91 -11.35 -3.17 -17.13
C ASP A 91 -10.62 -3.73 -18.36
N ASP A 92 -11.02 -4.93 -18.80
CA ASP A 92 -10.54 -5.50 -20.05
C ASP A 92 -10.80 -4.56 -21.25
N GLY A 93 -9.78 -4.37 -22.07
CA GLY A 93 -9.88 -3.57 -23.29
C GLY A 93 -9.62 -2.08 -23.11
N ASP A 94 -9.61 -1.55 -21.88
CA ASP A 94 -9.28 -0.16 -21.61
C ASP A 94 -7.87 0.18 -22.10
N THR A 95 -7.64 1.43 -22.51
CA THR A 95 -6.33 1.87 -23.01
C THR A 95 -5.85 3.11 -22.28
N LEU A 96 -4.66 3.01 -21.68
CA LEU A 96 -3.93 4.15 -21.12
C LEU A 96 -3.10 4.84 -22.21
N ILE A 97 -3.11 6.17 -22.19
CA ILE A 97 -2.32 7.00 -23.10
C ILE A 97 -1.34 7.84 -22.29
N ALA A 98 -0.04 7.67 -22.55
CA ALA A 98 1.04 8.48 -21.99
C ALA A 98 1.91 9.03 -23.14
N GLY A 99 1.59 10.24 -23.60
CA GLY A 99 2.18 10.76 -24.83
C GLY A 99 1.71 9.94 -26.03
N GLU A 100 2.65 9.35 -26.76
CA GLU A 100 2.35 8.43 -27.88
C GLU A 100 2.29 6.95 -27.45
N LEU A 101 2.61 6.64 -26.19
CA LEU A 101 2.48 5.28 -25.66
C LEU A 101 1.00 4.94 -25.48
N LYS A 102 0.58 3.80 -26.02
CA LYS A 102 -0.76 3.23 -25.87
C LYS A 102 -0.64 1.87 -25.22
N LEU A 103 -1.09 1.74 -23.97
CA LEU A 103 -1.08 0.50 -23.22
C LEU A 103 -2.51 0.02 -23.07
N LYS A 104 -2.87 -1.06 -23.78
CA LYS A 104 -4.16 -1.71 -23.69
C LYS A 104 -4.13 -2.73 -22.55
N ALA A 105 -5.05 -2.62 -21.60
CA ALA A 105 -5.26 -3.61 -20.56
C ALA A 105 -5.94 -4.84 -21.14
N LEU A 106 -5.38 -6.00 -20.79
CA LEU A 106 -5.97 -7.31 -21.02
C LEU A 106 -6.22 -7.92 -19.64
N HIS A 107 -7.47 -8.25 -19.31
CA HIS A 107 -7.77 -8.92 -18.03
C HIS A 107 -7.27 -10.36 -18.12
N THR A 108 -6.29 -10.71 -17.29
CA THR A 108 -5.61 -12.01 -17.34
C THR A 108 -5.55 -12.65 -15.95
N PRO A 109 -6.71 -12.94 -15.32
CA PRO A 109 -6.78 -13.52 -13.99
C PRO A 109 -6.18 -14.93 -13.93
N GLY A 110 -5.84 -15.37 -12.72
CA GLY A 110 -5.44 -16.74 -12.45
C GLY A 110 -4.26 -16.84 -11.49
N HIS A 111 -3.26 -15.97 -11.64
CA HIS A 111 -2.29 -15.76 -10.56
C HIS A 111 -2.96 -15.06 -9.36
N THR A 112 -3.67 -13.98 -9.66
CA THR A 112 -4.64 -13.33 -8.76
C THR A 112 -5.90 -13.00 -9.56
N ARG A 113 -7.01 -12.70 -8.88
CA ARG A 113 -8.24 -12.27 -9.56
C ARG A 113 -8.11 -10.91 -10.27
N ASP A 114 -7.20 -10.05 -9.81
CA ASP A 114 -6.96 -8.71 -10.34
C ASP A 114 -5.75 -8.63 -11.27
N SER A 115 -5.17 -9.77 -11.65
CA SER A 115 -4.10 -9.81 -12.64
C SER A 115 -4.56 -9.26 -13.99
N MET A 116 -3.78 -8.32 -14.53
CA MET A 116 -3.91 -7.81 -15.89
C MET A 116 -2.56 -7.78 -16.58
N SER A 117 -2.59 -7.96 -17.90
CA SER A 117 -1.46 -7.76 -18.79
C SER A 117 -1.62 -6.46 -19.57
N LEU A 118 -0.51 -5.81 -19.93
CA LEU A 118 -0.51 -4.54 -20.65
C LEU A 118 0.12 -4.72 -22.03
N LEU A 119 -0.69 -4.68 -23.07
CA LEU A 119 -0.24 -4.75 -24.46
C LEU A 119 0.13 -3.36 -24.97
N MET A 120 1.35 -3.18 -25.46
CA MET A 120 1.87 -1.92 -25.96
C MET A 120 2.74 -2.14 -27.19
N GLY A 121 2.25 -1.75 -28.37
CA GLY A 121 3.02 -1.88 -29.60
C GLY A 121 3.43 -3.33 -29.89
N ASP A 122 4.73 -3.60 -29.86
CA ASP A 122 5.37 -4.88 -30.16
C ASP A 122 5.50 -5.82 -28.94
N ARG A 123 5.01 -5.42 -27.76
CA ARG A 123 5.24 -6.14 -26.52
C ARG A 123 4.04 -6.21 -25.61
N VAL A 124 4.04 -7.19 -24.71
CA VAL A 124 3.10 -7.34 -23.62
C VAL A 124 3.85 -7.48 -22.29
N PHE A 125 3.42 -6.70 -21.30
CA PHE A 125 3.85 -6.87 -19.91
C PHE A 125 2.86 -7.81 -19.24
N THR A 126 3.29 -9.01 -18.87
CA THR A 126 2.39 -10.12 -18.53
C THR A 126 2.15 -10.28 -17.03
N GLY A 127 2.71 -9.39 -16.21
CA GLY A 127 2.72 -9.55 -14.76
C GLY A 127 3.21 -10.95 -14.40
N ASP A 128 2.49 -11.59 -13.49
CA ASP A 128 2.70 -12.99 -13.15
C ASP A 128 1.72 -13.95 -13.84
N THR A 129 0.99 -13.55 -14.88
CA THR A 129 0.16 -14.51 -15.63
C THR A 129 1.05 -15.46 -16.45
N LEU A 130 1.89 -14.90 -17.33
CA LEU A 130 2.85 -15.64 -18.17
C LEU A 130 4.28 -15.26 -17.78
N LEU A 131 5.12 -16.27 -17.52
CA LEU A 131 6.54 -16.12 -17.20
C LEU A 131 7.40 -16.76 -18.31
N ILE A 132 8.70 -16.47 -18.33
CA ILE A 132 9.59 -17.06 -19.34
C ILE A 132 9.80 -18.56 -19.03
N GLY A 133 9.28 -19.45 -19.88
CA GLY A 133 9.30 -20.90 -19.67
C GLY A 133 8.50 -21.36 -18.44
N GLY A 134 7.52 -20.57 -17.99
CA GLY A 134 6.62 -20.91 -16.90
C GLY A 134 5.35 -20.06 -16.91
N THR A 135 4.61 -20.09 -15.80
CA THR A 135 3.39 -19.29 -15.58
C THR A 135 3.37 -18.83 -14.13
N GLY A 136 2.47 -17.93 -13.77
CA GLY A 136 2.18 -17.66 -12.36
C GLY A 136 1.73 -18.91 -11.62
N ARG A 137 2.01 -18.94 -10.32
CA ARG A 137 1.35 -19.88 -9.41
C ARG A 137 -0.10 -19.46 -9.21
N SER A 138 -1.00 -20.40 -8.94
CA SER A 138 -2.44 -20.13 -8.79
C SER A 138 -3.02 -20.61 -7.45
N ASP A 139 -2.15 -20.92 -6.50
CA ASP A 139 -2.46 -21.44 -5.16
C ASP A 139 -2.42 -20.35 -4.07
N LEU A 140 -2.07 -19.11 -4.44
CA LEU A 140 -2.13 -17.94 -3.56
C LEU A 140 -3.57 -17.42 -3.43
N PRO A 141 -3.87 -16.55 -2.44
CA PRO A 141 -5.20 -15.99 -2.26
C PRO A 141 -5.75 -15.37 -3.55
N THR A 142 -6.96 -15.80 -3.94
CA THR A 142 -7.66 -15.43 -5.20
C THR A 142 -7.06 -15.99 -6.49
N GLY A 143 -6.01 -16.81 -6.41
CA GLY A 143 -5.50 -17.57 -7.54
C GLY A 143 -6.50 -18.66 -7.98
N ASP A 144 -6.50 -18.94 -9.28
CA ASP A 144 -7.39 -19.91 -9.91
C ASP A 144 -6.75 -20.49 -11.19
N PRO A 145 -6.38 -21.78 -11.21
CA PRO A 145 -5.74 -22.41 -12.38
C PRO A 145 -6.67 -22.50 -13.60
N HIS A 146 -7.99 -22.51 -13.41
CA HIS A 146 -8.95 -22.52 -14.52
C HIS A 146 -8.95 -21.17 -15.24
N GLN A 147 -9.00 -20.08 -14.47
CA GLN A 147 -8.88 -18.72 -15.02
C GLN A 147 -7.49 -18.47 -15.61
N LEU A 148 -6.44 -19.01 -15.00
CA LEU A 148 -5.08 -18.93 -15.54
C LEU A 148 -5.00 -19.58 -16.93
N TYR A 149 -5.61 -20.75 -17.10
CA TYR A 149 -5.68 -21.41 -18.40
C TYR A 149 -6.37 -20.53 -19.44
N GLU A 150 -7.54 -19.97 -19.13
CA GLU A 150 -8.29 -19.09 -20.05
C GLU A 150 -7.46 -17.85 -20.42
N SER A 151 -6.86 -17.19 -19.44
CA SER A 151 -5.96 -16.04 -19.65
C SER A 151 -4.78 -16.36 -20.55
N LEU A 152 -4.20 -17.55 -20.43
CA LEU A 152 -3.10 -17.97 -21.28
C LEU A 152 -3.60 -18.31 -22.68
N PHE A 153 -4.48 -19.31 -22.82
CA PHE A 153 -4.84 -19.90 -24.11
C PHE A 153 -5.82 -19.05 -24.93
N ASP A 154 -6.72 -18.32 -24.28
CA ASP A 154 -7.75 -17.53 -24.96
C ASP A 154 -7.40 -16.06 -25.13
N VAL A 155 -6.41 -15.55 -24.38
CA VAL A 155 -5.98 -14.15 -24.46
C VAL A 155 -4.54 -14.03 -24.92
N LEU A 156 -3.56 -14.37 -24.07
CA LEU A 156 -2.14 -14.09 -24.35
C LEU A 156 -1.60 -14.87 -25.54
N LEU A 157 -1.90 -16.16 -25.64
CA LEU A 157 -1.48 -17.01 -26.75
C LEU A 157 -2.26 -16.71 -28.04
N ARG A 158 -3.23 -15.78 -28.06
CA ARG A 158 -3.83 -15.31 -29.32
C ARG A 158 -3.11 -14.10 -29.92
N LEU A 159 -2.17 -13.51 -29.18
CA LEU A 159 -1.33 -12.43 -29.68
C LEU A 159 -0.38 -12.93 -30.80
N PRO A 160 0.11 -12.03 -31.68
CA PRO A 160 1.09 -12.36 -32.70
C PRO A 160 2.34 -13.03 -32.12
N ALA A 161 2.93 -13.98 -32.85
CA ALA A 161 4.02 -14.82 -32.34
C ALA A 161 5.29 -14.00 -32.02
N GLU A 162 5.52 -12.92 -32.75
CA GLU A 162 6.62 -11.98 -32.59
C GLU A 162 6.47 -11.04 -31.38
N THR A 163 5.30 -11.00 -30.74
CA THR A 163 5.05 -10.13 -29.58
C THR A 163 6.02 -10.47 -28.46
N LEU A 164 6.80 -9.48 -28.02
CA LEU A 164 7.75 -9.64 -26.91
C LEU A 164 7.00 -9.80 -25.59
N VAL A 165 7.49 -10.70 -24.73
CA VAL A 165 6.89 -11.02 -23.43
C VAL A 165 7.82 -10.53 -22.31
N PHE A 166 7.27 -9.67 -21.44
CA PHE A 166 7.96 -9.08 -20.29
C PHE A 166 7.21 -9.39 -18.99
N PRO A 167 7.62 -10.42 -18.22
CA PRO A 167 6.93 -10.81 -16.98
C PRO A 167 7.28 -9.91 -15.79
N ALA A 168 6.51 -9.97 -14.70
CA ALA A 168 6.89 -9.34 -13.43
C ALA A 168 7.99 -10.11 -12.68
N HIS A 169 8.26 -11.36 -13.07
CA HIS A 169 9.32 -12.18 -12.46
C HIS A 169 10.16 -12.97 -13.46
N ASP A 170 11.48 -13.03 -13.20
CA ASP A 170 12.39 -14.01 -13.77
C ASP A 170 13.49 -14.39 -12.76
N TYR A 171 13.72 -15.70 -12.60
CA TYR A 171 14.66 -16.26 -11.63
C TYR A 171 15.94 -16.79 -12.28
N LYS A 172 16.12 -16.60 -13.59
CA LYS A 172 17.23 -17.17 -14.38
C LYS A 172 18.05 -16.10 -15.11
N GLY A 173 17.84 -14.82 -14.80
CA GLY A 173 18.53 -13.69 -15.41
C GLY A 173 18.16 -13.42 -16.87
N ARG A 174 16.99 -13.89 -17.33
CA ARG A 174 16.48 -13.66 -18.68
C ARG A 174 15.73 -12.33 -18.73
N SER A 175 15.91 -11.57 -19.80
CA SER A 175 15.27 -10.25 -19.95
C SER A 175 13.85 -10.33 -20.47
N HIS A 176 13.62 -11.11 -21.54
CA HIS A 176 12.32 -11.23 -22.22
C HIS A 176 12.21 -12.55 -23.00
N SER A 177 11.02 -12.83 -23.52
CA SER A 177 10.72 -13.92 -24.46
C SER A 177 9.81 -13.41 -25.59
N THR A 178 9.19 -14.31 -26.35
CA THR A 178 8.12 -13.99 -27.32
C THR A 178 6.94 -14.95 -27.15
N ILE A 179 5.75 -14.54 -27.60
CA ILE A 179 4.57 -15.42 -27.59
C ILE A 179 4.83 -16.70 -28.39
N GLY A 180 5.54 -16.61 -29.52
CA GLY A 180 5.93 -17.76 -30.33
C GLY A 180 6.86 -18.73 -29.59
N ALA A 181 7.88 -18.21 -28.92
CA ALA A 181 8.80 -19.03 -28.12
C ALA A 181 8.10 -19.68 -26.93
N GLU A 182 7.23 -18.95 -26.21
CA GLU A 182 6.48 -19.53 -25.09
C GLU A 182 5.52 -20.63 -25.57
N LYS A 183 4.83 -20.46 -26.71
CA LYS A 183 4.02 -21.53 -27.30
C LYS A 183 4.82 -22.79 -27.64
N ALA A 184 6.02 -22.61 -28.18
CA ALA A 184 6.85 -23.73 -28.64
C ALA A 184 7.53 -24.46 -27.47
N ASP A 185 8.06 -23.71 -26.50
CA ASP A 185 9.07 -24.23 -25.58
C ASP A 185 8.62 -24.21 -24.12
N ASN A 186 7.57 -23.47 -23.74
CA ASN A 186 7.12 -23.41 -22.36
C ASN A 186 6.48 -24.74 -21.95
N PRO A 187 7.05 -25.48 -20.98
CA PRO A 187 6.59 -26.82 -20.63
C PRO A 187 5.16 -26.84 -20.07
N ARG A 188 4.72 -25.75 -19.43
CA ARG A 188 3.34 -25.64 -18.91
C ARG A 188 2.33 -25.41 -20.03
N LEU A 189 2.72 -24.69 -21.08
CA LEU A 189 1.85 -24.42 -22.24
C LEU A 189 1.73 -25.62 -23.20
N GLN A 190 2.57 -26.66 -23.03
CA GLN A 190 2.42 -27.92 -23.75
C GLN A 190 1.22 -28.75 -23.24
N LYS A 191 0.66 -28.42 -22.07
CA LYS A 191 -0.61 -28.97 -21.59
C LYS A 191 -1.77 -28.20 -22.21
N THR A 192 -2.10 -28.57 -23.44
CA THR A 192 -3.16 -27.91 -24.21
C THR A 192 -4.56 -28.31 -23.75
N ASP A 193 -4.73 -29.48 -23.13
CA ASP A 193 -5.98 -29.85 -22.46
C ASP A 193 -6.13 -29.12 -21.12
N ARG A 194 -7.32 -28.55 -20.87
CA ARG A 194 -7.61 -27.75 -19.68
C ARG A 194 -7.50 -28.55 -18.40
N ALA A 195 -7.97 -29.80 -18.38
CA ALA A 195 -7.94 -30.63 -17.18
C ALA A 195 -6.49 -31.01 -16.83
N ASP A 196 -5.68 -31.35 -17.84
CA ASP A 196 -4.25 -31.64 -17.66
C ASP A 196 -3.47 -30.43 -17.12
N PHE A 197 -3.76 -29.23 -17.63
CA PHE A 197 -3.13 -28.00 -17.15
C PHE A 197 -3.50 -27.70 -15.70
N VAL A 198 -4.79 -27.77 -15.38
CA VAL A 198 -5.28 -27.53 -14.01
C VAL A 198 -4.66 -28.53 -13.03
N ALA A 199 -4.69 -29.82 -13.35
CA ALA A 199 -4.09 -30.85 -12.53
C ALA A 199 -2.58 -30.64 -12.33
N MET A 200 -1.86 -30.19 -13.36
CA MET A 200 -0.45 -29.82 -13.24
C MET A 200 -0.25 -28.66 -12.26
N MET A 201 -1.05 -27.60 -12.38
CA MET A 201 -0.92 -26.40 -11.56
C MET A 201 -1.28 -26.67 -10.08
N GLU A 202 -2.29 -27.50 -9.81
CA GLU A 202 -2.68 -27.92 -8.46
C GLU A 202 -1.66 -28.86 -7.81
N ALA A 203 -0.90 -29.62 -8.61
CA ALA A 203 0.15 -30.51 -8.11
C ALA A 203 1.48 -29.81 -7.81
N LEU A 204 1.60 -28.50 -8.06
CA LEU A 204 2.82 -27.75 -7.77
C LEU A 204 3.03 -27.59 -6.26
N ASP A 205 4.06 -28.25 -5.72
CA ASP A 205 4.50 -28.08 -4.33
C ASP A 205 5.51 -26.92 -4.23
N LEU A 206 4.99 -25.69 -4.13
CA LEU A 206 5.80 -24.47 -4.07
C LEU A 206 5.80 -23.88 -2.67
N GLN A 207 6.99 -23.60 -2.14
CA GLN A 207 7.13 -22.85 -0.89
C GLN A 207 6.46 -21.48 -1.00
N ALA A 208 5.76 -21.07 0.06
CA ALA A 208 5.16 -19.74 0.13
C ALA A 208 6.25 -18.65 0.16
N PRO A 209 6.01 -17.46 -0.43
CA PRO A 209 6.94 -16.34 -0.32
C PRO A 209 7.21 -15.95 1.14
N THR A 210 8.46 -15.56 1.45
CA THR A 210 8.91 -15.27 2.82
C THR A 210 8.11 -14.16 3.52
N HIS A 211 7.63 -13.17 2.78
CA HIS A 211 6.88 -12.02 3.30
C HIS A 211 5.42 -11.96 2.81
N LEU A 212 4.83 -13.13 2.52
CA LEU A 212 3.50 -13.23 1.92
C LEU A 212 2.43 -12.43 2.68
N THR A 213 2.36 -12.61 3.99
CA THR A 213 1.31 -11.98 4.82
C THR A 213 1.52 -10.47 4.92
N GLU A 214 2.77 -10.02 5.09
CA GLU A 214 3.14 -8.62 5.23
C GLU A 214 2.95 -7.84 3.91
N ALA A 215 3.37 -8.43 2.80
CA ALA A 215 3.22 -7.85 1.46
C ALA A 215 1.74 -7.71 1.10
N LEU A 216 0.96 -8.79 1.19
CA LEU A 216 -0.49 -8.75 0.94
C LEU A 216 -1.19 -7.73 1.84
N ARG A 217 -0.92 -7.75 3.16
CA ARG A 217 -1.52 -6.78 4.08
C ARG A 217 -1.19 -5.35 3.66
N THR A 218 0.06 -5.06 3.30
CA THR A 218 0.50 -3.69 2.99
C THR A 218 -0.04 -3.22 1.64
N ASN A 219 0.03 -4.07 0.61
CA ASN A 219 -0.44 -3.74 -0.73
C ASN A 219 -1.98 -3.66 -0.78
N MET A 220 -2.69 -4.54 -0.05
CA MET A 220 -4.16 -4.49 0.04
C MET A 220 -4.68 -3.34 0.91
N SER A 221 -4.04 -3.03 2.05
CA SER A 221 -4.51 -1.93 2.93
C SER A 221 -3.94 -0.57 2.56
N GLY A 222 -2.89 -0.54 1.73
CA GLY A 222 -2.07 0.64 1.51
C GLY A 222 -1.52 1.17 2.82
N GLY A 223 -0.74 0.37 3.57
CA GLY A 223 -0.27 0.68 4.92
C GLY A 223 0.14 2.15 5.18
N LYS A 224 -0.09 2.65 6.40
CA LYS A 224 0.20 4.03 6.80
C LYS A 224 1.50 4.12 7.59
N THR A 225 2.33 5.11 7.28
CA THR A 225 3.49 5.43 8.11
C THR A 225 3.04 6.05 9.44
N VAL A 226 3.90 6.03 10.46
CA VAL A 226 3.62 6.71 11.75
C VAL A 226 3.31 8.20 11.53
N ALA A 227 4.02 8.85 10.61
CA ALA A 227 3.77 10.25 10.27
C ALA A 227 2.38 10.46 9.62
N GLN A 228 1.95 9.53 8.75
CA GLN A 228 0.62 9.59 8.15
C GLN A 228 -0.48 9.34 9.18
N LEU A 229 -0.30 8.35 10.07
CA LEU A 229 -1.21 8.09 11.18
C LEU A 229 -1.39 9.33 12.06
N LEU A 230 -0.29 10.01 12.41
CA LEU A 230 -0.32 11.23 13.20
C LEU A 230 -0.99 12.39 12.46
N SER A 231 -0.69 12.59 11.17
CA SER A 231 -1.29 13.66 10.36
C SER A 231 -2.81 13.51 10.25
N GLU A 232 -3.30 12.30 10.00
CA GLU A 232 -4.73 12.02 9.91
C GLU A 232 -5.41 12.14 11.27
N ALA A 233 -4.77 11.65 12.34
CA ALA A 233 -5.26 11.82 13.70
C ALA A 233 -5.37 13.30 14.09
N ALA A 234 -4.38 14.12 13.73
CA ALA A 234 -4.42 15.56 13.97
C ALA A 234 -5.55 16.25 13.18
N ALA A 235 -5.81 15.83 11.93
CA ALA A 235 -6.88 16.41 11.11
C ALA A 235 -8.29 16.18 11.67
N ARG A 236 -8.49 15.11 12.45
CA ARG A 236 -9.80 14.72 13.02
C ARG A 236 -9.94 14.97 14.52
N THR A 237 -8.88 15.47 15.16
CA THR A 237 -8.81 15.66 16.61
C THR A 237 -8.66 17.15 16.92
N PRO A 238 -9.61 17.77 17.65
CA PRO A 238 -9.42 19.12 18.14
C PRO A 238 -8.32 19.17 19.20
N PHE A 239 -7.65 20.32 19.29
CA PHE A 239 -6.59 20.57 20.27
C PHE A 239 -7.07 21.57 21.33
N MET A 240 -6.62 21.38 22.57
CA MET A 240 -6.81 22.31 23.68
C MET A 240 -5.49 23.00 23.98
N ALA A 241 -5.51 24.32 24.07
CA ALA A 241 -4.33 25.12 24.44
C ALA A 241 -3.98 24.90 25.92
N LEU A 242 -2.69 25.09 26.27
CA LEU A 242 -2.21 24.88 27.64
C LEU A 242 -2.88 25.84 28.63
N GLU A 243 -3.05 27.11 28.24
CA GLU A 243 -3.71 28.16 29.03
C GLU A 243 -5.17 27.80 29.31
N GLU A 244 -5.89 27.31 28.29
CA GLU A 244 -7.28 26.90 28.44
C GLU A 244 -7.40 25.75 29.45
N LEU A 245 -6.52 24.76 29.37
CA LEU A 245 -6.51 23.65 30.32
C LEU A 245 -6.23 24.14 31.76
N LYS A 246 -5.23 25.02 31.92
CA LYS A 246 -4.89 25.62 33.22
C LYS A 246 -6.07 26.35 33.84
N ASP A 247 -6.75 27.20 33.08
CA ASP A 247 -7.88 27.99 33.57
C ASP A 247 -9.06 27.09 33.96
N ARG A 248 -9.33 26.02 33.17
CA ARG A 248 -10.39 25.05 33.46
C ARG A 248 -10.13 24.26 34.75
N ILE A 249 -8.87 23.87 35.00
CA ILE A 249 -8.49 23.17 36.24
C ILE A 249 -8.57 24.12 37.44
N GLY A 250 -8.12 25.36 37.31
CA GLY A 250 -8.19 26.37 38.37
C GLY A 250 -9.63 26.83 38.69
N GLY A 251 -10.53 26.77 37.72
CA GLY A 251 -11.91 27.25 37.81
C GLY A 251 -12.93 26.27 38.40
N ASN A 252 -12.51 25.14 38.98
CA ASN A 252 -13.41 24.12 39.55
C ASN A 252 -14.38 23.48 38.52
N SER A 253 -14.01 23.46 37.23
CA SER A 253 -14.83 22.85 36.18
C SER A 253 -14.84 21.33 36.32
N ARG A 254 -15.94 20.76 36.85
CA ARG A 254 -16.16 19.30 36.97
C ARG A 254 -16.46 18.59 35.64
N ASP A 255 -16.53 19.35 34.55
CA ASP A 255 -16.98 18.88 33.23
C ASP A 255 -15.84 18.40 32.31
N LEU A 256 -14.58 18.39 32.79
CA LEU A 256 -13.41 18.00 32.02
C LEU A 256 -12.61 16.91 32.72
N ILE A 257 -12.31 15.84 31.99
CA ILE A 257 -11.45 14.76 32.42
C ILE A 257 -10.09 14.94 31.75
N VAL A 258 -9.04 15.10 32.55
CA VAL A 258 -7.66 15.05 32.05
C VAL A 258 -7.20 13.61 32.09
N LEU A 259 -6.91 13.03 30.92
CA LEU A 259 -6.48 11.64 30.77
C LEU A 259 -5.00 11.61 30.38
N ASP A 260 -4.14 11.25 31.33
CA ASP A 260 -2.72 11.04 31.08
C ASP A 260 -2.48 9.60 30.60
N ILE A 261 -1.97 9.51 29.38
CA ILE A 261 -1.75 8.24 28.67
C ILE A 261 -0.28 7.80 28.66
N ARG A 262 0.59 8.48 29.43
CA ARG A 262 2.00 8.09 29.60
C ARG A 262 2.11 6.82 30.43
N GLU A 263 3.31 6.24 30.49
CA GLU A 263 3.61 5.14 31.40
C GLU A 263 3.56 5.58 32.87
N LYS A 264 3.38 4.61 33.78
CA LYS A 264 3.17 4.87 35.21
C LYS A 264 4.27 5.73 35.84
N ASP A 265 5.53 5.43 35.56
CA ASP A 265 6.67 6.18 36.13
C ASP A 265 6.65 7.67 35.74
N ALA A 266 6.22 7.97 34.50
CA ALA A 266 6.11 9.35 34.03
C ALA A 266 4.90 10.08 34.62
N PHE A 267 3.81 9.36 34.90
CA PHE A 267 2.63 9.89 35.59
C PHE A 267 2.92 10.20 37.06
N ASP A 268 3.60 9.28 37.75
CA ASP A 268 4.00 9.43 39.16
C ASP A 268 5.10 10.50 39.33
N GLY A 269 5.92 10.73 38.29
CA GLY A 269 6.97 11.76 38.27
C GLY A 269 6.49 13.20 38.05
N GLY A 270 5.17 13.42 37.93
CA GLY A 270 4.54 14.73 37.80
C GLY A 270 3.47 14.74 36.71
N ARG A 271 2.24 15.07 37.12
CA ARG A 271 1.04 15.09 36.27
C ARG A 271 0.28 16.41 36.38
N VAL A 272 -0.63 16.63 35.45
CA VAL A 272 -1.61 17.72 35.57
C VAL A 272 -2.50 17.44 36.79
N PRO A 273 -2.81 18.45 37.63
CA PRO A 273 -3.66 18.25 38.80
C PRO A 273 -5.02 17.65 38.45
N GLY A 274 -5.43 16.62 39.19
CA GLY A 274 -6.67 15.88 38.97
C GLY A 274 -6.67 14.97 37.73
N ALA A 275 -5.52 14.73 37.09
CA ALA A 275 -5.44 13.82 35.95
C ALA A 275 -5.69 12.37 36.36
N LYS A 276 -6.46 11.66 35.52
CA LYS A 276 -6.62 10.21 35.57
C LYS A 276 -5.55 9.54 34.73
N HIS A 277 -5.02 8.43 35.21
CA HIS A 277 -4.03 7.64 34.48
C HIS A 277 -4.69 6.50 33.71
N LEU A 278 -4.45 6.43 32.40
CA LEU A 278 -4.78 5.27 31.58
C LEU A 278 -3.76 5.14 30.45
N PRO A 279 -2.72 4.29 30.60
CA PRO A 279 -1.66 4.15 29.62
C PRO A 279 -2.17 3.86 28.21
N ARG A 280 -1.49 4.39 27.19
CA ARG A 280 -1.90 4.21 25.78
C ARG A 280 -2.14 2.74 25.41
N GLY A 281 -1.30 1.82 25.89
CA GLY A 281 -1.40 0.39 25.57
C GLY A 281 -2.61 -0.33 26.17
N GLN A 282 -3.36 0.31 27.07
CA GLN A 282 -4.54 -0.28 27.73
C GLN A 282 -5.83 0.50 27.46
N LEU A 283 -5.75 1.59 26.68
CA LEU A 283 -6.84 2.54 26.47
C LEU A 283 -8.09 1.84 25.93
N GLU A 284 -7.96 1.13 24.81
CA GLU A 284 -9.08 0.48 24.13
C GLU A 284 -9.74 -0.62 24.98
N LEU A 285 -8.97 -1.26 25.87
CA LEU A 285 -9.44 -2.37 26.71
C LEU A 285 -10.19 -1.89 27.96
N ARG A 286 -9.82 -0.72 28.50
CA ARG A 286 -10.28 -0.27 29.82
C ARG A 286 -11.13 0.98 29.79
N VAL A 287 -11.15 1.75 28.69
CA VAL A 287 -11.79 3.07 28.68
C VAL A 287 -13.27 3.02 29.05
N ASN A 288 -14.03 2.02 28.58
CA ASN A 288 -15.46 1.93 28.91
C ASN A 288 -15.72 1.61 30.39
N THR A 289 -14.77 0.98 31.07
CA THR A 289 -14.86 0.69 32.51
C THR A 289 -14.42 1.89 33.34
N GLU A 290 -13.34 2.57 32.93
CA GLU A 290 -12.75 3.70 33.67
C GLU A 290 -13.50 5.02 33.43
N LEU A 291 -14.07 5.18 32.24
CA LEU A 291 -14.78 6.37 31.76
C LEU A 291 -16.13 5.94 31.13
N PRO A 292 -17.10 5.44 31.91
CA PRO A 292 -18.33 4.86 31.38
C PRO A 292 -19.27 5.87 30.68
N ASP A 293 -19.06 7.17 30.85
CA ASP A 293 -19.82 8.23 30.19
C ASP A 293 -19.14 8.69 28.89
N PRO A 294 -19.65 8.29 27.70
CA PRO A 294 -19.09 8.70 26.40
C PRO A 294 -19.32 10.18 26.07
N THR A 295 -20.16 10.89 26.84
CA THR A 295 -20.45 12.32 26.64
C THR A 295 -19.51 13.23 27.41
N ALA A 296 -18.65 12.68 28.26
CA ALA A 296 -17.65 13.44 29.01
C ALA A 296 -16.68 14.17 28.07
N ARG A 297 -16.27 15.39 28.43
CA ARG A 297 -15.14 16.04 27.74
C ARG A 297 -13.84 15.43 28.27
N ILE A 298 -13.00 14.96 27.37
CA ILE A 298 -11.74 14.33 27.71
C ILE A 298 -10.63 15.11 27.02
N VAL A 299 -9.63 15.55 27.77
CA VAL A 299 -8.36 16.05 27.21
C VAL A 299 -7.29 15.00 27.47
N THR A 300 -6.69 14.47 26.40
CA THR A 300 -5.61 13.49 26.51
C THR A 300 -4.27 14.22 26.54
N CYS A 301 -3.35 13.78 27.41
CA CYS A 301 -1.99 14.30 27.45
C CYS A 301 -0.96 13.17 27.40
N CYS A 302 0.14 13.44 26.72
CA CYS A 302 1.34 12.61 26.73
C CYS A 302 2.57 13.53 26.83
N GLU A 303 3.79 12.99 26.69
CA GLU A 303 5.00 13.79 26.85
C GLU A 303 5.13 14.93 25.82
N PHE A 304 4.91 14.62 24.53
CA PHE A 304 5.13 15.56 23.41
C PHE A 304 3.89 15.85 22.55
N GLY A 305 2.67 15.55 23.02
CA GLY A 305 1.42 15.75 22.26
C GLY A 305 1.13 14.74 21.13
N LYS A 306 2.11 13.97 20.65
CA LYS A 306 1.94 13.04 19.52
C LYS A 306 1.08 11.83 19.86
N ILE A 307 1.44 11.10 20.92
CA ILE A 307 0.74 9.87 21.30
C ILE A 307 -0.68 10.20 21.82
N SER A 308 -0.85 11.33 22.52
CA SER A 308 -2.15 11.80 22.98
C SER A 308 -3.06 12.15 21.81
N THR A 309 -2.53 12.71 20.72
CA THR A 309 -3.31 12.93 19.48
C THR A 309 -3.87 11.62 18.92
N LEU A 310 -3.06 10.56 18.89
CA LEU A 310 -3.53 9.23 18.47
C LEU A 310 -4.59 8.68 19.44
N ALA A 311 -4.39 8.83 20.76
CA ALA A 311 -5.34 8.38 21.76
C ALA A 311 -6.69 9.12 21.66
N ALA A 312 -6.68 10.45 21.56
CA ALA A 312 -7.90 11.23 21.38
C ALA A 312 -8.63 10.85 20.10
N ALA A 313 -7.91 10.61 19.00
CA ALA A 313 -8.50 10.12 17.77
C ALA A 313 -9.21 8.76 17.96
N THR A 314 -8.57 7.81 18.65
CA THR A 314 -9.18 6.51 18.99
C THR A 314 -10.40 6.67 19.90
N LEU A 315 -10.34 7.55 20.91
CA LEU A 315 -11.47 7.83 21.78
C LEU A 315 -12.68 8.34 20.99
N ARG A 316 -12.46 9.21 20.00
CA ARG A 316 -13.53 9.70 19.11
C ARG A 316 -14.15 8.58 18.29
N GLU A 317 -13.35 7.64 17.79
CA GLU A 317 -13.84 6.44 17.09
C GLU A 317 -14.67 5.53 18.01
N LEU A 318 -14.32 5.45 19.30
CA LEU A 318 -15.05 4.69 20.31
C LEU A 318 -16.31 5.40 20.84
N GLY A 319 -16.65 6.58 20.30
CA GLY A 319 -17.87 7.32 20.66
C GLY A 319 -17.68 8.50 21.61
N TYR A 320 -16.47 8.72 22.14
CA TYR A 320 -16.13 9.89 22.96
C TYR A 320 -15.90 11.12 22.06
N THR A 321 -16.97 11.62 21.44
CA THR A 321 -16.94 12.67 20.41
C THR A 321 -16.41 14.03 20.90
N ARG A 322 -16.23 14.20 22.21
CA ARG A 322 -15.69 15.40 22.85
C ARG A 322 -14.26 15.22 23.35
N ALA A 323 -13.59 14.13 22.94
CA ALA A 323 -12.18 13.94 23.20
C ALA A 323 -11.33 14.89 22.35
N VAL A 324 -10.34 15.51 23.00
CA VAL A 324 -9.37 16.45 22.44
C VAL A 324 -7.95 16.09 22.92
N ALA A 325 -6.93 16.62 22.25
CA ALA A 325 -5.53 16.45 22.64
C ALA A 325 -4.97 17.74 23.24
N LEU A 326 -4.15 17.62 24.29
CA LEU A 326 -3.39 18.74 24.82
C LEU A 326 -2.26 19.12 23.85
N ASP A 327 -2.24 20.38 23.41
CA ASP A 327 -1.19 20.88 22.54
C ASP A 327 0.16 20.94 23.28
N GLY A 328 1.25 20.58 22.61
CA GLY A 328 2.61 20.52 23.18
C GLY A 328 2.86 19.42 24.22
N GLY A 329 1.83 18.89 24.88
CA GLY A 329 1.91 17.84 25.89
C GLY A 329 2.53 18.28 27.23
N MET A 330 2.94 17.30 28.04
CA MET A 330 3.46 17.52 29.39
C MET A 330 4.81 18.21 29.42
N LYS A 331 5.63 18.08 28.38
CA LYS A 331 6.86 18.86 28.27
C LYS A 331 6.55 20.36 28.22
N ALA A 332 5.65 20.77 27.33
CA ALA A 332 5.27 22.17 27.19
C ALA A 332 4.56 22.72 28.44
N TRP A 333 3.72 21.89 29.08
CA TRP A 333 3.10 22.22 30.38
C TRP A 333 4.14 22.55 31.46
N ARG A 334 5.21 21.75 31.55
CA ARG A 334 6.32 21.96 32.49
C ARG A 334 7.14 23.20 32.15
N GLU A 335 7.46 23.41 30.88
CA GLU A 335 8.21 24.58 30.40
C GLU A 335 7.44 25.89 30.64
N ALA A 336 6.10 25.85 30.58
CA ALA A 336 5.23 26.97 30.91
C ALA A 336 5.13 27.25 32.42
N GLY A 337 5.73 26.40 33.28
CA GLY A 337 5.71 26.55 34.74
C GLY A 337 4.32 26.33 35.35
N TYR A 338 3.46 25.55 34.68
CA TYR A 338 2.11 25.29 35.17
C TYR A 338 2.08 24.24 36.29
N PRO A 339 1.05 24.25 37.16
CA PRO A 339 1.02 23.41 38.36
C PRO A 339 1.13 21.91 38.03
N LEU A 340 1.83 21.18 38.89
CA LEU A 340 1.93 19.72 38.84
C LEU A 340 1.44 19.11 40.15
N GLU A 341 0.92 17.89 40.04
CA GLU A 341 0.59 17.01 41.16
C GLU A 341 1.52 15.79 41.11
N ASN A 342 1.93 15.28 42.28
CA ASN A 342 2.75 14.08 42.43
C ASN A 342 1.95 12.97 43.07
#